data_AF-A0A1B6GKV3-F1
#
_entry.id   AF-A0A1B6GKV3-F1
#
_cell.length_a   1.000
_cell.length_b   1.000
_cell.length_c   1.000
_cell.angle_alpha   90.00
_cell.angle_beta   90.00
_cell.angle_gamma   90.00
#
_symmetry.space_group_name_H-M   'P 1'
#
loop_
_entity.id
_entity.type
_entity.pdbx_description
1 polymer ?
#
loop_
_entity_poly.entity_id
_entity_poly.type
_entity_poly.pdbx_seq_one_letter_code
_entity_poly.pdbx_strand_id
1 'polypeptide(L)'
;SREERAFAVSVYFSSGRSIVATQRAFRRQFNVAPTGRVPGRTSIVQWVNTFMNTGSVWKQKPGPSKTTRTPENVERVRQAVLQSPKRSARKHASALRISDRTVRRILHQDLKFHPYKLAVVQKLNPRDFVSRQRACEAIVENLPNNALVFFSDEAHFHLSGCVNKQNIRYWSGVNPRELHEKPLHAERVTVWCALSRTGIIGPWFFEENDRAVTVTSERYIQMIQEFFLPKLDELGVRNVWFQ
;
A
#
# COMPACT_ATOMS: atom_id res chain seq x y z
N SER A 1 -36.56 22.96 20.97
CA SER A 1 -36.20 23.19 19.55
C SER A 1 -35.02 24.18 19.39
N ARG A 2 -34.39 24.30 18.21
CA ARG A 2 -33.40 25.36 17.88
C ARG A 2 -34.05 26.74 17.93
N GLU A 3 -35.27 26.84 17.42
CA GLU A 3 -36.09 28.05 17.39
C GLU A 3 -36.41 28.55 18.80
N GLU A 4 -36.84 27.65 19.69
CA GLU A 4 -37.07 27.97 21.11
C GLU A 4 -35.84 28.57 21.81
N ARG A 5 -34.65 28.02 21.56
CA ARG A 5 -33.41 28.53 22.19
C ARG A 5 -33.01 29.88 21.61
N ALA A 6 -33.11 30.04 20.29
CA ALA A 6 -32.84 31.31 19.63
C ALA A 6 -33.81 32.40 20.10
N PHE A 7 -35.10 32.07 20.22
CA PHE A 7 -36.12 32.96 20.77
C PHE A 7 -35.80 33.33 22.22
N ALA A 8 -35.48 32.37 23.07
CA ALA A 8 -35.12 32.64 24.47
C ALA A 8 -33.90 33.55 24.61
N VAL A 9 -32.86 33.35 23.78
CA VAL A 9 -31.67 34.22 23.77
C VAL A 9 -32.00 35.62 23.26
N SER A 10 -32.79 35.74 22.18
CA SER A 10 -33.23 37.02 21.63
C SER A 10 -34.04 37.83 22.66
N VAL A 11 -35.05 37.21 23.28
CA VAL A 11 -35.87 37.87 24.30
C VAL A 11 -35.07 38.21 25.55
N TYR A 12 -34.11 37.36 25.93
CA TYR A 12 -33.24 37.68 27.05
C TYR A 12 -32.49 38.99 26.83
N PHE A 13 -31.97 39.25 25.63
CA PHE A 13 -31.33 40.53 25.33
C PHE A 13 -32.32 41.69 25.21
N SER A 14 -33.45 41.52 24.52
CA SER A 14 -34.43 42.60 24.33
C SER A 14 -35.18 42.99 25.61
N SER A 15 -35.27 42.09 26.59
CA SER A 15 -35.89 42.34 27.91
C SER A 15 -34.92 42.85 28.97
N GLY A 16 -33.72 43.31 28.59
CA GLY A 16 -32.73 43.82 29.54
C GLY A 16 -32.12 42.73 30.43
N ARG A 17 -31.94 41.51 29.88
CA ARG A 17 -31.36 40.33 30.57
C ARG A 17 -32.26 39.77 31.68
N SER A 18 -33.57 39.93 31.56
CA SER A 18 -34.55 39.42 32.52
C SER A 18 -34.97 37.98 32.23
N ILE A 19 -34.63 37.08 33.15
CA ILE A 19 -35.02 35.65 33.07
C ILE A 19 -36.54 35.48 33.14
N VAL A 20 -37.21 36.22 34.04
CA VAL A 20 -38.66 36.11 34.25
C VAL A 20 -39.41 36.64 33.02
N ALA A 21 -38.95 37.76 32.44
CA ALA A 21 -39.55 38.29 31.21
C ALA A 21 -39.37 37.31 30.04
N THR A 22 -38.18 36.71 29.92
CA THR A 22 -37.87 35.68 28.93
C THR A 22 -38.80 34.48 29.06
N GLN A 23 -39.02 33.97 30.27
CA GLN A 23 -39.92 32.85 30.52
C GLN A 23 -41.39 33.20 30.22
N ARG A 24 -41.85 34.41 30.58
CA ARG A 24 -43.21 34.88 30.28
C ARG A 24 -43.44 35.00 28.77
N ALA A 25 -42.50 35.60 28.04
CA ALA A 25 -42.57 35.70 26.59
C ALA A 25 -42.49 34.33 25.91
N PHE A 26 -41.66 33.43 26.43
CA PHE A 26 -41.56 32.05 25.94
C PHE A 26 -42.89 31.32 26.04
N ARG A 27 -43.61 31.47 27.17
CA ARG A 27 -44.96 30.88 27.33
C ARG A 27 -45.94 31.39 26.29
N ARG A 28 -45.96 32.71 26.03
CA ARG A 28 -46.84 33.32 25.04
C ARG A 28 -46.52 32.85 23.63
N GLN A 29 -45.23 32.84 23.26
CA GLN A 29 -44.80 32.50 21.91
C GLN A 29 -45.08 31.03 21.54
N PHE A 30 -44.86 30.10 22.47
CA PHE A 30 -44.99 28.66 22.23
C PHE A 30 -46.28 28.07 22.81
N ASN A 31 -47.25 28.92 23.17
CA ASN A 31 -48.54 28.55 23.74
C ASN A 31 -48.47 27.51 24.88
N VAL A 32 -47.53 27.71 25.81
CA VAL A 32 -47.29 26.79 26.92
C VAL A 32 -48.30 27.06 28.03
N ALA A 33 -49.05 26.03 28.44
CA ALA A 33 -50.02 26.10 29.53
C ALA A 33 -49.41 26.67 30.83
N PRO A 34 -50.21 27.21 31.77
CA PRO A 34 -49.69 27.78 33.03
C PRO A 34 -48.82 26.82 33.85
N THR A 35 -49.19 25.54 33.87
CA THR A 35 -48.44 24.43 34.49
C THR A 35 -47.40 23.80 33.57
N GLY A 36 -47.35 24.24 32.31
CA GLY A 36 -46.44 23.73 31.29
C GLY A 36 -44.98 24.11 31.55
N ARG A 37 -44.08 23.24 31.08
CA ARG A 37 -42.64 23.35 31.32
C ARG A 37 -42.03 24.48 30.51
N VAL A 38 -41.35 25.40 31.20
CA VAL A 38 -40.53 26.46 30.58
C VAL A 38 -39.04 26.23 30.83
N PRO A 39 -38.15 26.80 30.00
CA PRO A 39 -36.72 26.76 30.27
C PRO A 39 -36.39 27.39 31.63
N GLY A 40 -35.66 26.64 32.46
CA GLY A 40 -35.20 27.14 33.76
C GLY A 40 -34.10 28.21 33.60
N ARG A 41 -33.84 28.96 34.68
CA ARG A 41 -32.78 29.99 34.73
C ARG A 41 -31.45 29.47 34.19
N THR A 42 -31.01 28.31 34.67
CA THR A 42 -29.73 27.69 34.29
C THR A 42 -29.66 27.37 32.81
N SER A 43 -30.77 26.91 32.21
CA SER A 43 -30.84 26.59 30.78
C SER A 43 -30.73 27.86 29.93
N ILE A 44 -31.46 28.92 30.30
CA ILE A 44 -31.43 30.21 29.59
C ILE A 44 -30.02 30.81 29.65
N VAL A 45 -29.42 30.87 30.84
CA VAL A 45 -28.05 31.37 31.03
C VAL A 45 -27.04 30.54 30.22
N GLN A 46 -27.18 29.21 30.21
CA GLN A 46 -26.31 28.34 29.42
C GLN A 46 -26.44 28.59 27.92
N TRP A 47 -27.65 28.81 27.40
CA TRP A 47 -27.85 29.12 25.98
C TRP A 47 -27.27 30.48 25.60
N VAL A 48 -27.46 31.49 26.45
CA VAL A 48 -26.86 32.82 26.25
C VAL A 48 -25.35 32.74 26.27
N ASN A 49 -24.74 32.05 27.24
CA ASN A 49 -23.29 31.90 27.31
C ASN A 49 -22.74 31.12 26.11
N THR A 50 -23.44 30.06 25.67
CA THR A 50 -23.04 29.31 24.48
C THR A 50 -23.09 30.20 23.24
N PHE A 51 -24.14 31.02 23.11
CA PHE A 51 -24.31 31.97 22.01
C PHE A 51 -23.23 33.05 22.01
N MET A 52 -22.94 33.67 23.15
CA MET A 52 -21.90 34.69 23.27
C MET A 52 -20.50 34.16 22.95
N ASN A 53 -20.20 32.91 23.31
CA ASN A 53 -18.87 32.34 23.11
C ASN A 53 -18.66 31.72 21.72
N THR A 54 -19.72 31.25 21.06
CA THR A 54 -19.60 30.44 19.82
C THR A 54 -20.43 30.95 18.64
N GLY A 55 -21.25 31.99 18.83
CA GLY A 55 -22.24 32.45 17.85
C GLY A 55 -23.41 31.48 17.64
N SER A 56 -23.47 30.39 18.41
CA SER A 56 -24.48 29.33 18.28
C SER A 56 -25.19 29.04 19.59
N VAL A 57 -26.49 28.74 19.52
CA VAL A 57 -27.30 28.31 20.68
C VAL A 57 -27.18 26.80 20.97
N TRP A 58 -26.28 26.10 20.26
CA TRP A 58 -26.00 24.68 20.42
C TRP A 58 -24.57 24.44 20.89
N LYS A 59 -24.42 23.53 21.86
CA LYS A 59 -23.11 23.00 22.21
C LYS A 59 -22.60 22.16 21.05
N GLN A 60 -21.44 22.51 20.52
CA GLN A 60 -20.69 21.62 19.65
C GLN A 60 -20.32 20.38 20.46
N LYS A 61 -20.74 19.20 20.00
CA LYS A 61 -20.28 17.96 20.61
C LYS A 61 -18.80 17.79 20.21
N PRO A 62 -17.87 17.59 21.15
CA PRO A 62 -16.53 17.17 20.77
C PRO A 62 -16.64 15.89 19.94
N GLY A 63 -15.87 15.83 18.85
CA GLY A 63 -15.83 14.64 18.02
C GLY A 63 -15.34 13.42 18.82
N PRO A 64 -15.48 12.20 18.27
CA PRO A 64 -15.03 11.00 18.95
C PRO A 64 -13.54 11.08 19.33
N SER A 65 -13.22 10.81 20.59
CA SER A 65 -11.82 10.72 21.05
C SER A 65 -11.09 9.62 20.28
N LYS A 66 -9.90 9.92 19.75
CA LYS A 66 -9.05 8.91 19.12
C LYS A 66 -8.46 8.00 20.21
N THR A 67 -9.11 6.88 20.50
CA THR A 67 -8.68 5.95 21.56
C THR A 67 -7.43 5.16 21.20
N THR A 68 -7.21 4.84 19.93
CA THR A 68 -6.08 3.99 19.51
C THR A 68 -4.96 4.75 18.80
N ARG A 69 -5.24 5.87 18.12
CA ARG A 69 -4.24 6.72 17.46
C ARG A 69 -3.82 7.87 18.37
N THR A 70 -3.40 7.53 19.59
CA THR A 70 -2.80 8.48 20.53
C THR A 70 -1.40 8.87 20.06
N PRO A 71 -0.88 10.04 20.43
CA PRO A 71 0.50 10.44 20.11
C PRO A 71 1.53 9.39 20.56
N GLU A 72 1.29 8.77 21.72
CA GLU A 72 2.12 7.67 22.25
C GLU A 72 2.14 6.44 21.32
N ASN A 73 0.97 5.98 20.87
CA ASN A 73 0.90 4.84 19.94
C ASN A 73 1.49 5.17 18.57
N VAL A 74 1.35 6.41 18.10
CA VAL A 74 1.98 6.89 16.87
C VAL A 74 3.50 6.78 16.98
N GLU A 75 4.07 7.22 18.11
CA GLU A 75 5.51 7.16 18.33
C GLU A 75 6.01 5.72 18.53
N ARG A 76 5.27 4.88 19.26
CA ARG A 76 5.57 3.44 19.38
C ARG A 76 5.62 2.74 18.02
N VAL A 77 4.67 3.04 17.13
CA VAL A 77 4.67 2.52 15.77
C VAL A 77 5.86 3.06 14.98
N ARG A 78 6.17 4.36 15.08
CA ARG A 78 7.34 4.96 14.42
C ARG A 78 8.63 4.24 14.82
N GLN A 79 8.88 4.10 16.12
CA GLN A 79 10.10 3.47 16.64
C GLN A 79 10.21 2.00 16.23
N ALA A 80 9.13 1.23 16.31
CA ALA A 80 9.13 -0.17 15.88
C ALA A 80 9.47 -0.33 14.40
N VAL A 81 8.92 0.56 13.55
CA VAL A 81 9.17 0.54 12.11
C VAL A 81 10.60 0.95 11.79
N LEU A 82 11.15 1.96 12.47
CA LEU A 82 12.55 2.36 12.31
C LEU A 82 13.53 1.28 12.80
N GLN A 83 13.21 0.59 13.90
CA GLN A 83 14.03 -0.50 14.44
C GLN A 83 14.02 -1.75 13.54
N SER A 84 12.92 -1.99 12.81
CA SER A 84 12.76 -3.17 11.96
C SER A 84 12.00 -2.81 10.68
N PRO A 85 12.63 -2.08 9.75
CA PRO A 85 11.97 -1.55 8.55
C PRO A 85 11.52 -2.64 7.59
N LYS A 86 12.20 -3.81 7.62
CA LYS A 86 11.91 -4.97 6.77
C LYS A 86 10.71 -5.81 7.27
N ARG A 87 10.19 -5.55 8.47
CA ARG A 87 8.99 -6.24 8.98
C ARG A 87 7.73 -5.65 8.35
N SER A 88 6.84 -6.53 7.90
CA SER A 88 5.53 -6.09 7.38
C SER A 88 4.70 -5.37 8.45
N ALA A 89 3.80 -4.47 8.01
CA ALA A 89 2.86 -3.77 8.89
C ALA A 89 2.05 -4.75 9.77
N ARG A 90 1.71 -5.94 9.25
CA ARG A 90 1.01 -6.99 10.00
C ARG A 90 1.86 -7.56 11.14
N LYS A 91 3.16 -7.79 10.89
CA LYS A 91 4.09 -8.26 11.93
C LYS A 91 4.28 -7.19 13.01
N HIS A 92 4.37 -5.92 12.62
CA HIS A 92 4.41 -4.79 13.55
C HIS A 92 3.13 -4.68 14.38
N ALA A 93 1.97 -4.83 13.75
CA ALA A 93 0.68 -4.85 14.43
C ALA A 93 0.60 -5.94 15.50
N SER A 94 1.01 -7.17 15.16
CA SER A 94 1.08 -8.29 16.10
C SER A 94 2.04 -8.01 17.27
N ALA A 95 3.24 -7.48 16.99
CA ALA A 95 4.24 -7.19 18.02
C ALA A 95 3.79 -6.07 18.97
N LEU A 96 3.14 -5.04 18.43
CA LEU A 96 2.67 -3.88 19.20
C LEU A 96 1.31 -4.10 19.87
N ARG A 97 0.64 -5.22 19.58
CA ARG A 97 -0.75 -5.51 20.01
C ARG A 97 -1.73 -4.41 19.58
N ILE A 98 -1.52 -3.86 18.37
CA ILE A 98 -2.38 -2.86 17.73
C ILE A 98 -2.99 -3.52 16.49
N SER A 99 -4.25 -3.18 16.14
CA SER A 99 -4.84 -3.73 14.92
C SER A 99 -4.03 -3.33 13.66
N ASP A 100 -3.93 -4.24 12.70
CA ASP A 100 -3.24 -4.02 11.41
C ASP A 100 -3.80 -2.78 10.68
N ARG A 101 -5.11 -2.56 10.76
CA ARG A 101 -5.76 -1.36 10.20
C ARG A 101 -5.29 -0.07 10.88
N THR A 102 -5.13 -0.08 12.21
CA THR A 102 -4.65 1.09 12.94
C THR A 102 -3.19 1.38 12.61
N VAL A 103 -2.33 0.35 12.57
CA VAL A 103 -0.92 0.52 12.18
C VAL A 103 -0.79 1.12 10.78
N ARG A 104 -1.55 0.62 9.79
CA ARG A 104 -1.56 1.21 8.44
C ARG A 104 -2.05 2.65 8.42
N ARG A 105 -3.08 2.99 9.21
CA ARG A 105 -3.55 4.38 9.35
C ARG A 105 -2.47 5.28 9.96
N ILE A 106 -1.77 4.81 10.98
CA ILE A 106 -0.68 5.55 11.61
C ILE A 106 0.43 5.80 10.58
N LEU A 107 0.88 4.76 9.89
CA LEU A 107 1.90 4.85 8.84
C LEU A 107 1.53 5.88 7.77
N HIS A 108 0.34 5.78 7.17
CA HIS A 108 -0.04 6.65 6.06
C HIS A 108 -0.48 8.06 6.48
N GLN A 109 -1.30 8.17 7.52
CA GLN A 109 -2.00 9.42 7.84
C GLN A 109 -1.24 10.27 8.85
N ASP A 110 -0.62 9.65 9.86
CA ASP A 110 0.09 10.36 10.93
C ASP A 110 1.57 10.53 10.60
N LEU A 111 2.24 9.44 10.16
CA LEU A 111 3.68 9.43 9.87
C LEU A 111 4.02 9.86 8.43
N LYS A 112 3.03 9.84 7.54
CA LYS A 112 3.21 10.06 6.08
C LYS A 112 4.25 9.12 5.46
N PHE A 113 4.35 7.91 5.98
CA PHE A 113 5.20 6.88 5.43
C PHE A 113 4.53 6.20 4.25
N HIS A 114 5.34 5.86 3.25
CA HIS A 114 4.95 5.13 2.07
C HIS A 114 5.64 3.77 2.04
N PRO A 115 4.95 2.72 1.57
CA PRO A 115 5.56 1.44 1.34
C PRO A 115 6.36 1.51 0.04
N TYR A 116 7.67 1.36 0.15
CA TYR A 116 8.55 1.32 -1.01
C TYR A 116 9.00 -0.11 -1.27
N LYS A 117 8.99 -0.49 -2.54
CA LYS A 117 9.48 -1.79 -3.00
C LYS A 117 10.97 -1.65 -3.33
N LEU A 118 11.75 -2.65 -2.97
CA LEU A 118 13.14 -2.75 -3.45
C LEU A 118 13.12 -2.92 -4.97
N ALA A 119 13.62 -1.91 -5.69
CA ALA A 119 13.85 -1.98 -7.12
C ALA A 119 15.33 -2.29 -7.36
N VAL A 120 15.60 -3.41 -8.01
CA VAL A 120 16.93 -3.69 -8.57
C VAL A 120 16.79 -3.49 -10.06
N VAL A 121 17.40 -2.43 -10.56
CA VAL A 121 17.43 -2.10 -11.99
C VAL A 121 18.87 -2.14 -12.46
N GLN A 122 19.09 -2.59 -13.69
CA GLN A 122 20.38 -2.42 -14.33
C GLN A 122 20.56 -0.94 -14.67
N LYS A 123 21.77 -0.41 -14.46
CA LYS A 123 22.09 0.95 -14.90
C LYS A 123 22.14 0.95 -16.42
N LEU A 124 21.22 1.67 -17.05
CA LEU A 124 21.24 1.88 -18.50
C LEU A 124 22.20 3.02 -18.84
N ASN A 125 23.04 2.77 -19.84
CA ASN A 125 23.89 3.78 -20.47
C ASN A 125 23.18 4.35 -21.71
N PRO A 126 23.54 5.57 -22.17
CA PRO A 126 22.95 6.17 -23.37
C PRO A 126 22.95 5.25 -24.61
N ARG A 127 24.00 4.44 -24.77
CA ARG A 127 24.12 3.46 -25.86
C ARG A 127 23.05 2.36 -25.79
N ASP A 128 22.66 1.95 -24.58
CA ASP A 128 21.68 0.86 -24.40
C ASP A 128 20.31 1.27 -24.94
N PHE A 129 19.96 2.56 -24.88
CA PHE A 129 18.70 3.06 -25.45
C PHE A 129 18.66 2.86 -26.97
N VAL A 130 19.73 3.27 -27.66
CA VAL A 130 19.84 3.12 -29.12
C VAL A 130 19.87 1.64 -29.50
N SER A 131 20.64 0.82 -28.79
CA SER A 131 20.71 -0.63 -29.05
C SER A 131 19.37 -1.33 -28.84
N ARG A 132 18.63 -0.98 -27.77
CA ARG A 132 17.30 -1.53 -27.50
C ARG A 132 16.28 -1.09 -28.55
N GLN A 133 16.30 0.18 -28.95
CA GLN A 133 15.41 0.68 -29.99
C GLN A 133 15.64 -0.06 -31.31
N ARG A 134 16.90 -0.15 -31.76
CA ARG A 134 17.26 -0.90 -32.97
C ARG A 134 16.86 -2.36 -32.90
N ALA A 135 17.02 -3.02 -31.75
CA ALA A 135 16.58 -4.40 -31.57
C ALA A 135 15.05 -4.52 -31.71
N CYS A 136 14.28 -3.60 -31.12
CA CYS A 136 12.83 -3.57 -31.28
C CYS A 136 12.41 -3.33 -32.73
N GLU A 137 13.02 -2.35 -33.41
CA GLU A 137 12.77 -2.05 -34.82
C GLU A 137 13.08 -3.27 -35.70
N ALA A 138 14.22 -3.92 -35.48
CA ALA A 138 14.59 -5.13 -36.20
C ALA A 138 13.61 -6.28 -35.98
N ILE A 139 13.10 -6.47 -34.75
CA ILE A 139 12.07 -7.49 -34.48
C ILE A 139 10.79 -7.15 -35.24
N VAL A 140 10.35 -5.88 -35.24
CA VAL A 140 9.13 -5.46 -35.93
C VAL A 140 9.25 -5.63 -37.46
N GLU A 141 10.42 -5.35 -38.03
CA GLU A 141 10.65 -5.45 -39.47
C GLU A 141 10.82 -6.89 -39.96
N ASN A 142 11.49 -7.74 -39.17
CA ASN A 142 11.91 -9.07 -39.63
C ASN A 142 11.01 -10.20 -39.12
N LEU A 143 10.28 -10.01 -38.02
CA LEU A 143 9.46 -11.06 -37.44
C LEU A 143 8.07 -11.07 -38.09
N PRO A 144 7.68 -12.14 -38.81
CA PRO A 144 6.36 -12.20 -39.42
C PRO A 144 5.27 -12.30 -38.35
N ASN A 145 4.08 -11.75 -38.62
CA ASN A 145 2.97 -11.71 -37.66
C ASN A 145 2.52 -13.08 -37.15
N ASN A 146 2.74 -14.15 -37.93
CA ASN A 146 2.39 -15.53 -37.58
C ASN A 146 3.58 -16.35 -37.09
N ALA A 147 4.75 -15.72 -36.87
CA ALA A 147 5.95 -16.39 -36.37
C ALA A 147 5.65 -17.17 -35.09
N LEU A 148 6.17 -18.39 -35.03
CA LEU A 148 6.26 -19.11 -33.77
C LEU A 148 7.61 -18.80 -33.15
N VAL A 149 7.59 -17.98 -32.09
CA VAL A 149 8.79 -17.62 -31.33
C VAL A 149 8.83 -18.40 -30.03
N PHE A 150 9.93 -19.09 -29.80
CA PHE A 150 10.30 -19.62 -28.49
C PHE A 150 11.21 -18.62 -27.80
N PHE A 151 10.77 -18.10 -26.66
CA PHE A 151 11.60 -17.29 -25.77
C PHE A 151 12.14 -18.19 -24.68
N SER A 152 13.45 -18.16 -24.48
CA SER A 152 14.13 -18.95 -23.47
C SER A 152 14.86 -18.08 -22.46
N ASP A 153 15.04 -18.60 -21.26
CA ASP A 153 15.86 -17.96 -20.23
C ASP A 153 16.32 -19.00 -19.21
N GLU A 154 17.38 -18.68 -18.49
CA GLU A 154 17.82 -19.43 -17.32
C GLU A 154 17.34 -18.76 -16.03
N ALA A 155 16.87 -19.57 -15.09
CA ALA A 155 16.49 -19.11 -13.77
C ALA A 155 17.30 -19.84 -12.68
N HIS A 156 17.82 -19.07 -11.72
CA HIS A 156 18.45 -19.62 -10.52
C HIS A 156 17.43 -19.74 -9.38
N PHE A 157 17.26 -20.96 -8.88
CA PHE A 157 16.46 -21.26 -7.70
C PHE A 157 17.38 -21.55 -6.53
N HIS A 158 17.39 -20.67 -5.52
CA HIS A 158 18.25 -20.82 -4.34
C HIS A 158 17.54 -21.60 -3.23
N LEU A 159 18.22 -22.60 -2.66
CA LEU A 159 17.68 -23.41 -1.56
C LEU A 159 17.65 -22.64 -0.22
N SER A 160 18.46 -21.58 -0.10
CA SER A 160 18.56 -20.75 1.11
C SER A 160 17.34 -19.86 1.39
N GLY A 161 16.25 -19.97 0.62
CA GLY A 161 15.05 -19.14 0.80
C GLY A 161 15.29 -17.64 0.60
N CYS A 162 16.32 -17.31 -0.20
CA CYS A 162 16.80 -15.95 -0.36
C CYS A 162 15.68 -14.95 -0.66
N VAL A 163 15.82 -13.75 -0.08
CA VAL A 163 14.73 -12.79 0.08
C VAL A 163 14.02 -12.51 -1.24
N ASN A 164 12.72 -12.85 -1.29
CA ASN A 164 11.86 -12.54 -2.41
C ASN A 164 11.67 -11.01 -2.48
N LYS A 165 12.19 -10.37 -3.52
CA LYS A 165 12.07 -8.92 -3.76
C LYS A 165 10.61 -8.44 -3.76
N GLN A 166 9.66 -9.30 -4.10
CA GLN A 166 8.22 -8.97 -4.04
C GLN A 166 7.70 -8.83 -2.60
N ASN A 167 8.36 -9.46 -1.64
CA ASN A 167 7.98 -9.46 -0.22
C ASN A 167 8.75 -8.44 0.61
N ILE A 168 9.76 -7.77 0.04
CA ILE A 168 10.46 -6.68 0.71
C ILE A 168 9.73 -5.36 0.44
N ARG A 169 9.09 -4.84 1.49
CA ARG A 169 8.59 -3.46 1.54
C ARG A 169 9.10 -2.81 2.81
N TYR A 170 9.73 -1.65 2.69
CA TYR A 170 10.07 -0.80 3.83
C TYR A 170 9.16 0.42 3.85
N TRP A 171 8.84 0.89 5.06
CA TRP A 171 7.99 2.05 5.28
C TRP A 171 8.86 3.24 5.66
N SER A 172 8.82 4.30 4.86
CA SER A 172 9.59 5.52 5.13
C SER A 172 8.88 6.74 4.56
N GLY A 173 9.18 7.94 5.08
CA GLY A 173 8.73 9.20 4.48
C GLY A 173 9.54 9.59 3.24
N VAL A 174 10.76 9.05 3.10
CA VAL A 174 11.66 9.27 1.96
C VAL A 174 12.20 7.92 1.49
N ASN A 175 12.40 7.74 0.19
CA ASN A 175 13.00 6.51 -0.33
C ASN A 175 14.46 6.38 0.20
N PRO A 176 14.77 5.40 1.07
CA PRO A 176 16.07 5.18 1.68
C PRO A 176 17.09 4.55 0.72
N ARG A 177 16.69 4.14 -0.51
CA ARG A 177 17.56 3.52 -1.51
C ARG A 177 18.40 2.36 -0.94
N GLU A 178 17.81 1.57 -0.04
CA GLU A 178 18.51 0.48 0.64
C GLU A 178 19.12 -0.51 -0.36
N LEU A 179 20.40 -0.81 -0.17
CA LEU A 179 21.09 -1.90 -0.87
C LEU A 179 20.88 -3.19 -0.09
N HIS A 180 20.54 -4.26 -0.80
CA HIS A 180 20.39 -5.58 -0.18
C HIS A 180 21.51 -6.50 -0.66
N GLU A 181 22.44 -6.77 0.26
CA GLU A 181 23.52 -7.72 0.05
C GLU A 181 22.99 -9.16 0.13
N LYS A 182 23.48 -10.01 -0.76
CA LYS A 182 23.18 -11.44 -0.78
C LYS A 182 24.49 -12.23 -0.66
N PRO A 183 24.47 -13.41 -0.01
CA PRO A 183 25.64 -14.29 0.02
C PRO A 183 26.06 -14.64 -1.41
N LEU A 184 27.37 -14.56 -1.68
CA LEU A 184 27.92 -14.82 -3.01
C LEU A 184 27.76 -16.29 -3.44
N HIS A 185 27.71 -17.22 -2.48
CA HIS A 185 27.74 -18.67 -2.71
C HIS A 185 26.58 -19.41 -2.03
N ALA A 186 25.34 -18.96 -2.24
CA ALA A 186 24.18 -19.75 -1.85
C ALA A 186 23.99 -20.94 -2.80
N GLU A 187 23.77 -22.14 -2.25
CA GLU A 187 23.36 -23.31 -3.05
C GLU A 187 22.15 -22.95 -3.92
N ARG A 188 22.27 -23.28 -5.20
CA ARG A 188 21.29 -22.93 -6.23
C ARG A 188 21.21 -24.03 -7.26
N VAL A 189 20.04 -24.17 -7.86
CA VAL A 189 19.81 -24.96 -9.07
C VAL A 189 19.59 -23.98 -10.22
N THR A 190 20.22 -24.23 -11.37
CA THR A 190 19.99 -23.46 -12.59
C THR A 190 19.09 -24.26 -13.51
N VAL A 191 17.96 -23.67 -13.88
CA VAL A 191 16.97 -24.31 -14.74
C VAL A 191 16.81 -23.48 -16.00
N TRP A 192 16.75 -24.16 -17.14
CA TRP A 192 16.39 -23.57 -18.41
C TRP A 192 14.98 -24.00 -18.83
N CYS A 193 14.23 -23.08 -19.41
CA CYS A 193 12.95 -23.35 -20.07
C CYS A 193 12.81 -22.44 -21.29
N ALA A 194 12.15 -22.94 -22.34
CA ALA A 194 11.63 -22.14 -23.44
C ALA A 194 10.11 -22.12 -23.43
N LEU A 195 9.53 -20.98 -23.79
CA LEU A 195 8.09 -20.75 -23.85
C LEU A 195 7.69 -20.15 -25.20
N SER A 196 6.56 -20.61 -25.73
CA SER A 196 5.96 -20.06 -26.95
C SER A 196 4.43 -20.13 -26.86
N ARG A 197 3.76 -19.66 -27.92
CA ARG A 197 2.29 -19.80 -28.02
C ARG A 197 1.81 -21.25 -28.12
N THR A 198 2.68 -22.22 -28.41
CA THR A 198 2.31 -23.65 -28.49
C THR A 198 2.53 -24.39 -27.19
N GLY A 199 3.33 -23.85 -26.26
CA GLY A 199 3.56 -24.47 -24.97
C GLY A 199 4.92 -24.13 -24.37
N ILE A 200 5.35 -24.97 -23.43
CA ILE A 200 6.60 -24.84 -22.69
C ILE A 200 7.46 -26.08 -23.01
N ILE A 201 8.74 -25.85 -23.32
CA ILE A 201 9.76 -26.89 -23.43
C ILE A 201 10.73 -26.70 -22.27
N GLY A 202 10.82 -27.72 -21.41
CA GLY A 202 11.53 -27.65 -20.13
C GLY A 202 10.78 -28.41 -19.05
N PRO A 203 11.28 -28.41 -17.81
CA PRO A 203 12.54 -27.83 -17.37
C PRO A 203 13.77 -28.68 -17.77
N TRP A 204 14.87 -28.01 -18.12
CA TRP A 204 16.20 -28.63 -18.18
C TRP A 204 17.03 -28.18 -16.98
N PHE A 205 17.55 -29.13 -16.22
CA PHE A 205 18.39 -28.86 -15.05
C PHE A 205 19.86 -28.94 -15.44
N PHE A 206 20.62 -27.88 -15.19
CA PHE A 206 22.08 -27.93 -15.32
C PHE A 206 22.68 -28.58 -14.08
N GLU A 207 22.77 -29.90 -14.09
CA GLU A 207 23.30 -30.71 -12.99
C GLU A 207 24.15 -31.89 -13.49
N GLU A 208 25.14 -32.28 -12.68
CA GLU A 208 25.95 -33.48 -12.87
C GLU A 208 26.10 -34.16 -11.50
N ASN A 209 25.83 -35.47 -11.42
CA ASN A 209 25.86 -36.23 -10.16
C ASN A 209 25.06 -35.55 -9.03
N ASP A 210 23.82 -35.12 -9.32
CA ASP A 210 22.90 -34.42 -8.42
C ASP A 210 23.44 -33.10 -7.84
N ARG A 211 24.43 -32.49 -8.50
CA ARG A 211 24.99 -31.19 -8.13
C ARG A 211 24.79 -30.19 -9.24
N ALA A 212 24.29 -29.02 -8.88
CA ALA A 212 24.16 -27.91 -9.82
C ALA A 212 25.52 -27.51 -10.39
N VAL A 213 25.57 -27.37 -11.71
CA VAL A 213 26.78 -26.99 -12.43
C VAL A 213 26.64 -25.61 -13.07
N THR A 214 27.80 -25.00 -13.37
CA THR A 214 27.83 -23.74 -14.10
C THR A 214 27.41 -23.96 -15.55
N VAL A 215 26.56 -23.07 -16.06
CA VAL A 215 26.20 -23.02 -17.49
C VAL A 215 27.41 -22.52 -18.27
N THR A 216 28.04 -23.41 -19.03
CA THR A 216 29.08 -23.06 -20.00
C THR A 216 28.51 -23.13 -21.41
N SER A 217 29.21 -22.56 -22.38
CA SER A 217 28.81 -22.61 -23.79
C SER A 217 28.60 -24.05 -24.28
N GLU A 218 29.49 -24.96 -23.90
CA GLU A 218 29.44 -26.37 -24.29
C GLU A 218 28.19 -27.06 -23.74
N ARG A 219 27.90 -26.88 -22.44
CA ARG A 219 26.70 -27.44 -21.81
C ARG A 219 25.41 -26.83 -22.37
N TYR A 220 25.46 -25.56 -22.76
CA TYR A 220 24.31 -24.90 -23.39
C TYR A 220 24.01 -25.46 -24.78
N ILE A 221 25.05 -25.64 -25.59
CA ILE A 221 24.95 -26.28 -26.91
C ILE A 221 24.43 -27.71 -26.77
N GLN A 222 24.96 -28.46 -25.79
CA GLN A 222 24.49 -29.81 -25.49
C GLN A 222 23.00 -29.81 -25.14
N MET A 223 22.55 -28.92 -24.26
CA MET A 223 21.12 -28.77 -23.93
C MET A 223 20.27 -28.47 -25.18
N ILE A 224 20.74 -27.57 -26.07
CA ILE A 224 20.01 -27.27 -27.31
C ILE A 224 19.89 -28.52 -28.19
N GLN A 225 21.00 -29.23 -28.39
CA GLN A 225 21.08 -30.36 -29.32
C GLN A 225 20.39 -31.62 -28.80
N GLU A 226 20.55 -31.92 -27.52
CA GLU A 226 20.10 -33.18 -26.91
C GLU A 226 18.71 -33.06 -26.29
N PHE A 227 18.24 -31.85 -25.97
CA PHE A 227 16.95 -31.64 -25.31
C PHE A 227 16.00 -30.75 -26.09
N PHE A 228 16.38 -29.51 -26.42
CA PHE A 228 15.44 -28.56 -27.03
C PHE A 228 15.03 -28.97 -28.45
N LEU A 229 15.98 -29.27 -29.34
CA LEU A 229 15.68 -29.64 -30.73
C LEU A 229 14.85 -30.93 -30.82
N PRO A 230 15.18 -32.02 -30.10
CA PRO A 230 14.33 -33.21 -30.09
C PRO A 230 12.90 -32.94 -29.60
N LYS A 231 12.75 -32.11 -28.56
CA LYS A 231 11.41 -31.72 -28.06
C LYS A 231 10.64 -30.83 -29.03
N LEU A 232 11.35 -29.98 -29.77
CA LEU A 232 10.76 -29.17 -30.83
C LEU A 232 10.24 -30.05 -31.98
N ASP A 233 11.03 -31.07 -32.36
CA ASP A 233 10.64 -32.05 -33.37
C ASP A 233 9.43 -32.89 -32.94
N GLU A 234 9.37 -33.32 -31.66
CA GLU A 234 8.20 -34.00 -31.08
C GLU A 234 6.92 -33.17 -31.17
N LEU A 235 7.02 -31.84 -31.03
CA LEU A 235 5.88 -30.92 -31.18
C LEU A 235 5.46 -30.71 -32.64
N GLY A 236 6.21 -31.24 -33.61
CA GLY A 236 5.90 -31.16 -35.04
C GLY A 236 5.94 -29.75 -35.60
N VAL A 237 6.60 -28.81 -34.92
CA VAL A 237 6.69 -27.41 -35.34
C VAL A 237 7.97 -27.17 -36.13
N ARG A 238 7.81 -26.58 -37.32
CA ARG A 238 8.91 -26.19 -38.21
C ARG A 238 8.88 -24.67 -38.42
N ASN A 239 10.01 -24.10 -38.85
CA ASN A 239 10.18 -22.67 -39.09
C ASN A 239 9.90 -21.82 -37.84
N VAL A 240 10.58 -22.15 -36.75
CA VAL A 240 10.49 -21.40 -35.49
C VAL A 240 11.58 -20.36 -35.40
N TRP A 241 11.27 -19.27 -34.69
CA TRP A 241 12.26 -18.31 -34.23
C TRP A 241 12.62 -18.66 -32.79
N PHE A 242 13.90 -18.58 -32.46
CA PHE A 242 14.40 -18.87 -31.12
C PHE A 242 15.11 -17.64 -30.59
N GLN A 243 14.73 -17.22 -29.38
CA GLN A 243 15.27 -16.06 -28.67
C GLN A 243 15.69 -16.43 -27.25
#